data_AF-A0A536G2V0-F1
#
_entry.id   AF-A0A536G2V0-F1
#
_cell.length_a   1.000
_cell.length_b   1.000
_cell.length_c   1.000
_cell.angle_alpha   90.00
_cell.angle_beta   90.00
_cell.angle_gamma   90.00
#
_symmetry.space_group_name_H-M   'P 1'
#
loop_
_entity.id
_entity.type
_entity.pdbx_description
1 polymer ?
#
loop_
_entity_poly.entity_id
_entity_poly.type
_entity_poly.pdbx_seq_one_letter_code
_entity_poly.pdbx_strand_id
1 'polypeptide(L)'
;MPVCRIDDPAGQGPGGSRRRARREGDPAGRALGSARRRPDVVTEGEPPDAPSAAFDSAVATRRGDDGTTGLLFGGPRVRKDDLRTETYGTIDEAVAALGLARAQLGVKDRLGTLNVGFGELPAILLRLQRELFAAAAELATQPDAWDRQQDGVSRVSQAMVDGLEGMLREAEAHITMPAEFVVPGETPTSAAIELARTIVRRAERRAVALGSEGLIPGPHLLPYLNRLADLLWVLARAAEQAEARSAPPSRPDRRRAATTRSDR
;
A
#
# COMPACT_ATOMS: atom_id res chain seq x y z
N MET A 1 14.74 -5.80 13.41
CA MET A 1 13.81 -5.03 14.25
C MET A 1 13.16 -5.99 15.25
N PRO A 2 13.50 -5.97 16.54
CA PRO A 2 12.81 -6.78 17.53
C PRO A 2 11.54 -6.06 18.02
N VAL A 3 10.47 -6.84 18.21
CA VAL A 3 9.14 -6.40 18.60
C VAL A 3 9.12 -6.18 20.13
N CYS A 4 8.78 -4.97 20.58
CA CYS A 4 8.63 -4.66 22.00
C CYS A 4 7.23 -5.10 22.49
N ARG A 5 7.19 -6.09 23.39
CA ARG A 5 6.04 -6.41 24.24
C ARG A 5 6.10 -5.52 25.49
N ILE A 6 4.98 -4.96 25.90
CA ILE A 6 4.78 -4.40 27.23
C ILE A 6 3.52 -5.06 27.79
N ASP A 7 3.73 -5.93 28.77
CA ASP A 7 2.73 -6.28 29.77
C ASP A 7 2.81 -5.23 30.89
N ASP A 8 1.66 -4.87 31.51
CA ASP A 8 1.59 -4.69 32.96
C ASP A 8 0.14 -4.61 33.51
N PRO A 9 -0.08 -4.92 34.81
CA PRO A 9 -1.36 -5.25 35.42
C PRO A 9 -1.99 -4.08 36.21
N ALA A 10 -3.26 -4.21 36.58
CA ALA A 10 -3.85 -3.41 37.65
C ALA A 10 -4.80 -4.24 38.52
N GLY A 11 -4.48 -4.32 39.81
CA GLY A 11 -5.41 -4.69 40.87
C GLY A 11 -5.88 -3.45 41.62
N GLN A 12 -7.14 -3.45 42.06
CA GLN A 12 -7.63 -3.04 43.40
C GLN A 12 -9.17 -3.06 43.43
N GLY A 13 -9.74 -3.72 44.43
CA GLY A 13 -11.14 -3.56 44.86
C GLY A 13 -11.34 -2.27 45.68
N PRO A 14 -12.37 -2.13 46.56
CA PRO A 14 -13.20 -3.18 47.17
C PRO A 14 -14.72 -2.84 47.35
N GLY A 15 -15.48 -3.85 47.81
CA GLY A 15 -16.45 -3.68 48.90
C GLY A 15 -17.93 -3.42 48.54
N GLY A 16 -18.80 -4.42 48.79
CA GLY A 16 -20.25 -4.25 48.83
C GLY A 16 -20.98 -5.51 49.28
N SER A 17 -21.42 -5.53 50.53
CA SER A 17 -22.14 -6.65 51.17
C SER A 17 -23.65 -6.59 50.93
N ARG A 18 -24.34 -7.75 50.91
CA ARG A 18 -25.54 -8.06 51.73
C ARG A 18 -26.12 -9.45 51.42
N ARG A 19 -26.90 -9.94 52.40
CA ARG A 19 -27.24 -11.33 52.73
C ARG A 19 -28.59 -11.81 52.15
N ARG A 20 -28.65 -13.12 51.85
CA ARG A 20 -29.69 -14.16 52.05
C ARG A 20 -31.17 -13.80 52.28
N ALA A 21 -32.07 -14.53 51.60
CA ALA A 21 -33.17 -15.40 52.11
C ALA A 21 -33.81 -16.17 50.91
N ARG A 22 -33.97 -17.51 50.84
CA ARG A 22 -35.01 -18.43 51.42
C ARG A 22 -36.45 -17.88 51.27
N ARG A 23 -37.51 -18.61 50.89
CA ARG A 23 -37.84 -20.04 50.71
C ARG A 23 -39.27 -20.17 50.12
N GLU A 24 -39.56 -21.32 49.52
CA GLU A 24 -40.82 -22.14 49.55
C GLU A 24 -42.17 -21.61 48.99
N GLY A 25 -42.86 -22.45 48.22
CA GLY A 25 -44.34 -22.53 48.24
C GLY A 25 -45.07 -22.90 46.93
N ASP A 26 -45.25 -24.20 46.66
CA ASP A 26 -46.21 -24.86 45.73
C ASP A 26 -47.67 -24.77 46.28
N PRO A 27 -48.79 -25.36 45.73
CA PRO A 27 -49.04 -26.09 44.47
C PRO A 27 -50.41 -25.84 43.76
N ALA A 28 -50.60 -26.58 42.65
CA ALA A 28 -51.81 -27.35 42.25
C ALA A 28 -52.69 -26.85 41.08
N GLY A 29 -52.89 -27.74 40.10
CA GLY A 29 -53.94 -27.67 39.09
C GLY A 29 -53.86 -28.77 38.03
N ARG A 30 -54.59 -29.88 38.23
CA ARG A 30 -54.73 -31.04 37.32
C ARG A 30 -55.37 -30.69 35.97
N ALA A 31 -55.01 -31.41 34.89
CA ALA A 31 -55.98 -32.17 34.08
C ALA A 31 -55.29 -33.08 33.03
N LEU A 32 -56.00 -34.17 32.72
CA LEU A 32 -55.64 -35.36 31.95
C LEU A 32 -55.58 -35.12 30.43
N GLY A 33 -54.69 -35.85 29.75
CA GLY A 33 -54.74 -36.06 28.31
C GLY A 33 -53.81 -37.19 27.87
N SER A 34 -54.38 -38.34 27.55
CA SER A 34 -53.68 -39.51 27.02
C SER A 34 -53.39 -39.34 25.52
N ALA A 35 -52.20 -39.78 25.06
CA ALA A 35 -52.04 -40.60 23.85
C ALA A 35 -50.56 -40.72 23.42
N ARG A 36 -50.13 -42.00 23.34
CA ARG A 36 -49.12 -42.57 22.42
C ARG A 36 -47.65 -42.21 22.67
N ARG A 37 -46.94 -43.20 23.23
CA ARG A 37 -45.47 -43.32 23.24
C ARG A 37 -44.92 -43.22 21.80
N ARG A 38 -44.00 -42.29 21.57
CA ARG A 38 -43.02 -42.36 20.47
C ARG A 38 -41.73 -42.95 21.04
N PRO A 39 -40.98 -43.77 20.27
CA PRO A 39 -39.71 -44.32 20.74
C PRO A 39 -38.68 -43.20 20.93
N ASP A 40 -37.78 -43.43 21.87
CA ASP A 40 -36.73 -42.52 22.31
C ASP A 40 -35.91 -41.99 21.13
N VAL A 41 -36.02 -40.68 20.87
CA VAL A 41 -35.00 -39.96 20.11
C VAL A 41 -33.89 -39.70 21.10
N VAL A 42 -32.84 -40.52 21.03
CA VAL A 42 -31.55 -40.20 21.64
C VAL A 42 -31.12 -38.86 21.03
N THR A 43 -31.26 -37.78 21.80
CA THR A 43 -30.57 -36.53 21.51
C THR A 43 -29.09 -36.82 21.70
N GLU A 44 -28.40 -37.21 20.63
CA GLU A 44 -26.95 -37.09 20.58
C GLU A 44 -26.61 -35.64 20.91
N GLY A 45 -25.91 -35.47 22.03
CA GLY A 45 -25.42 -34.17 22.44
C GLY A 45 -24.59 -33.59 21.31
N GLU A 46 -24.94 -32.37 20.90
CA GLU A 46 -24.09 -31.53 20.07
C GLU A 46 -22.69 -31.53 20.70
N PRO A 47 -21.63 -31.94 19.94
CA PRO A 47 -20.31 -32.02 20.53
C PRO A 47 -19.93 -30.62 21.02
N PRO A 48 -19.31 -30.49 22.20
CA PRO A 48 -18.86 -29.19 22.67
C PRO A 48 -17.93 -28.63 21.60
N ASP A 49 -18.24 -27.43 21.09
CA ASP A 49 -17.43 -26.68 20.14
C ASP A 49 -15.97 -26.81 20.58
N ALA A 50 -15.21 -27.64 19.86
CA ALA A 50 -13.79 -27.75 20.07
C ALA A 50 -13.24 -26.32 19.88
N PRO A 51 -12.42 -25.79 20.81
CA PRO A 51 -11.85 -24.47 20.62
C PRO A 51 -11.12 -24.49 19.28
N SER A 52 -11.68 -23.78 18.31
CA SER A 52 -11.07 -23.58 16.99
C SER A 52 -9.63 -23.19 17.25
N ALA A 53 -8.68 -24.04 16.83
CA ALA A 53 -7.27 -23.81 17.05
C ALA A 53 -6.98 -22.35 16.66
N ALA A 54 -6.57 -21.55 17.64
CA ALA A 54 -6.34 -20.13 17.45
C ALA A 54 -5.44 -19.99 16.23
N PHE A 55 -5.95 -19.34 15.18
CA PHE A 55 -5.19 -19.16 13.96
C PHE A 55 -4.01 -18.25 14.27
N ASP A 56 -2.85 -18.86 14.45
CA ASP A 56 -1.63 -18.17 14.83
C ASP A 56 -0.83 -17.84 13.58
N SER A 57 -0.97 -16.60 13.11
CA SER A 57 -0.20 -16.06 12.00
C SER A 57 0.49 -14.78 12.44
N ALA A 58 1.82 -14.71 12.23
CA ALA A 58 2.61 -13.51 12.45
C ALA A 58 2.21 -12.33 11.54
N VAL A 59 1.41 -12.58 10.49
CA VAL A 59 0.97 -11.57 9.52
C VAL A 59 -0.55 -11.39 9.56
N ALA A 60 -1.31 -12.49 9.51
CA ALA A 60 -2.77 -12.44 9.39
C ALA A 60 -3.43 -12.41 10.77
N THR A 61 -3.65 -11.19 11.28
CA THR A 61 -4.25 -10.94 12.60
C THR A 61 -5.77 -11.05 12.65
N ARG A 62 -6.45 -11.14 11.48
CA ARG A 62 -7.92 -11.10 11.30
C ARG A 62 -8.65 -9.86 11.83
N ARG A 63 -7.92 -8.90 12.43
CA ARG A 63 -8.51 -7.67 12.98
C ARG A 63 -9.20 -6.80 11.94
N GLY A 64 -8.88 -6.96 10.65
CA GLY A 64 -9.49 -6.19 9.56
C GLY A 64 -10.55 -6.95 8.76
N ASP A 65 -11.01 -8.10 9.24
CA ASP A 65 -12.04 -8.91 8.55
C ASP A 65 -13.42 -8.23 8.55
N ASP A 66 -13.62 -7.28 9.47
CA ASP A 66 -14.79 -6.38 9.52
C ASP A 66 -14.74 -5.24 8.47
N GLY A 67 -13.73 -5.22 7.61
CA GLY A 67 -13.54 -4.18 6.60
C GLY A 67 -12.85 -2.91 7.10
N THR A 68 -12.37 -2.88 8.35
CA THR A 68 -11.65 -1.74 8.92
C THR A 68 -10.14 -1.99 9.02
N THR A 69 -9.36 -0.93 9.26
CA THR A 69 -7.92 -0.98 9.51
C THR A 69 -7.49 0.05 10.55
N GLY A 70 -6.37 -0.19 11.22
CA GLY A 70 -5.74 0.78 12.12
C GLY A 70 -4.78 1.69 11.38
N LEU A 71 -4.67 2.94 11.84
CA LEU A 71 -3.63 3.89 11.42
C LEU A 71 -2.43 3.82 12.38
N LEU A 72 -1.30 4.41 11.97
CA LEU A 72 -0.10 4.52 12.80
C LEU A 72 -0.39 5.33 14.07
N PHE A 73 0.29 4.98 15.15
CA PHE A 73 0.16 5.56 16.49
C PHE A 73 -1.14 5.28 17.25
N GLY A 74 -1.95 4.32 16.80
CA GLY A 74 -3.13 3.84 17.53
C GLY A 74 -4.41 4.59 17.13
N GLY A 75 -5.38 4.71 18.04
CA GLY A 75 -6.61 5.49 17.81
C GLY A 75 -7.74 4.75 17.07
N PRO A 76 -8.79 5.50 16.65
CA PRO A 76 -9.95 4.94 15.96
C PRO A 76 -9.58 4.24 14.66
N ARG A 77 -10.23 3.12 14.38
CA ARG A 77 -10.06 2.39 13.13
C ARG A 77 -10.81 3.09 12.00
N VAL A 78 -10.25 3.04 10.80
CA VAL A 78 -10.86 3.61 9.58
C VAL A 78 -11.34 2.49 8.67
N ARG A 79 -12.29 2.78 7.78
CA ARG A 79 -12.72 1.80 6.77
C ARG A 79 -11.61 1.62 5.73
N LYS A 80 -11.50 0.41 5.17
CA LYS A 80 -10.52 0.10 4.12
C LYS A 80 -10.80 0.82 2.79
N ASP A 81 -12.05 1.23 2.56
CA ASP A 81 -12.49 2.00 1.40
C ASP A 81 -12.42 3.53 1.60
N ASP A 82 -11.92 3.99 2.76
CA ASP A 82 -11.68 5.40 3.02
C ASP A 82 -10.64 5.98 2.03
N LEU A 83 -10.85 7.22 1.58
CA LEU A 83 -9.98 7.87 0.61
C LEU A 83 -8.52 7.95 1.09
N ARG A 84 -8.28 8.12 2.39
CA ARG A 84 -6.94 8.08 2.99
C ARG A 84 -6.30 6.72 2.78
N THR A 85 -7.03 5.65 3.08
CA THR A 85 -6.59 4.27 2.91
C THR A 85 -6.30 3.94 1.45
N GLU A 86 -7.19 4.33 0.55
CA GLU A 86 -7.00 4.17 -0.89
C GLU A 86 -5.74 4.92 -1.36
N THR A 87 -5.49 6.14 -0.85
CA THR A 87 -4.36 6.96 -1.28
C THR A 87 -3.01 6.32 -0.92
N TYR A 88 -2.77 5.97 0.35
CA TYR A 88 -1.50 5.33 0.72
C TYR A 88 -1.39 3.90 0.17
N GLY A 89 -2.51 3.19 -0.03
CA GLY A 89 -2.53 1.91 -0.74
C GLY A 89 -2.10 2.04 -2.20
N THR A 90 -2.46 3.15 -2.86
CA THR A 90 -1.98 3.47 -4.21
C THR A 90 -0.47 3.71 -4.24
N ILE A 91 0.06 4.37 -3.20
CA ILE A 91 1.50 4.60 -3.07
C ILE A 91 2.23 3.26 -2.91
N ASP A 92 1.69 2.34 -2.13
CA ASP A 92 2.23 0.97 -1.98
C ASP A 92 2.23 0.19 -3.31
N GLU A 93 1.19 0.35 -4.13
CA GLU A 93 1.17 -0.22 -5.48
C GLU A 93 2.30 0.34 -6.37
N ALA A 94 2.63 1.63 -6.27
CA ALA A 94 3.76 2.22 -6.97
C ALA A 94 5.10 1.66 -6.46
N VAL A 95 5.23 1.45 -5.15
CA VAL A 95 6.41 0.79 -4.55
C VAL A 95 6.59 -0.62 -5.11
N ALA A 96 5.50 -1.38 -5.26
CA ALA A 96 5.54 -2.72 -5.84
C ALA A 96 5.97 -2.69 -7.33
N ALA A 97 5.42 -1.76 -8.12
CA ALA A 97 5.80 -1.59 -9.53
C ALA A 97 7.29 -1.22 -9.69
N LEU A 98 7.83 -0.35 -8.84
CA LEU A 98 9.27 -0.07 -8.78
C LEU A 98 10.10 -1.32 -8.39
N GLY A 99 9.54 -2.18 -7.55
CA GLY A 99 10.13 -3.47 -7.19
C GLY A 99 10.31 -4.39 -8.40
N LEU A 100 9.36 -4.39 -9.34
CA LEU A 100 9.47 -5.15 -10.60
C LEU A 100 10.66 -4.67 -11.45
N ALA A 101 10.81 -3.35 -11.60
CA ALA A 101 11.94 -2.76 -12.32
C ALA A 101 13.29 -3.15 -11.68
N ARG A 102 13.40 -3.07 -10.35
CA ARG A 102 14.61 -3.50 -9.63
C ARG A 102 14.91 -4.99 -9.76
N ALA A 103 13.88 -5.84 -9.68
CA ALA A 103 14.05 -7.28 -9.85
C ALA A 103 14.62 -7.61 -11.23
N GLN A 104 14.08 -6.96 -12.28
CA GLN A 104 14.59 -7.08 -13.65
C GLN A 104 16.06 -6.65 -13.76
N LEU A 105 16.42 -5.50 -13.17
CA LEU A 105 17.81 -5.03 -13.18
C LEU A 105 18.76 -5.99 -12.43
N GLY A 106 18.32 -6.57 -11.30
CA GLY A 106 19.10 -7.56 -10.56
C GLY A 106 19.29 -8.89 -11.30
N VAL A 107 18.40 -9.24 -12.23
CA VAL A 107 18.64 -10.35 -13.17
C VAL A 107 19.74 -9.97 -14.16
N LYS A 108 19.69 -8.76 -14.72
CA LYS A 108 20.69 -8.28 -15.69
C LYS A 108 22.09 -8.18 -15.10
N ASP A 109 22.18 -7.66 -13.88
CA ASP A 109 23.43 -7.55 -13.12
C ASP A 109 24.09 -8.92 -12.92
N ARG A 110 23.33 -9.91 -12.43
CA ARG A 110 23.81 -11.30 -12.27
C ARG A 110 24.24 -11.95 -13.59
N LEU A 111 23.62 -11.56 -14.70
CA LEU A 111 23.97 -12.04 -16.04
C LEU A 111 25.09 -11.24 -16.71
N GLY A 112 25.60 -10.18 -16.08
CA GLY A 112 26.63 -9.29 -16.67
C GLY A 112 26.13 -8.50 -17.89
N THR A 113 24.82 -8.30 -18.01
CA THR A 113 24.17 -7.60 -19.13
C THR A 113 23.68 -6.20 -18.74
N LEU A 114 23.92 -5.78 -17.50
CA LEU A 114 23.63 -4.43 -17.05
C LEU A 114 24.73 -3.48 -17.57
N ASN A 115 24.31 -2.42 -18.25
CA ASN A 115 25.23 -1.42 -18.79
C ASN A 115 25.86 -0.60 -17.64
N VAL A 116 27.17 -0.35 -17.71
CA VAL A 116 27.96 0.36 -16.67
C VAL A 116 27.44 1.77 -16.44
N GLY A 117 27.01 2.48 -17.50
CA GLY A 117 26.42 3.82 -17.40
C GLY A 117 25.06 3.86 -16.71
N PHE A 118 24.54 2.71 -16.28
CA PHE A 118 23.22 2.55 -15.69
C PHE A 118 23.24 1.71 -14.39
N GLY A 119 24.43 1.46 -13.83
CA GLY A 119 24.62 0.64 -12.63
C GLY A 119 23.99 1.22 -11.37
N GLU A 120 23.73 2.54 -11.32
CA GLU A 120 23.15 3.20 -10.15
C GLU A 120 21.62 3.15 -10.09
N LEU A 121 20.94 2.84 -11.22
CA LEU A 121 19.48 2.84 -11.25
C LEU A 121 18.86 1.94 -10.16
N PRO A 122 19.32 0.69 -9.91
CA PRO A 122 18.77 -0.14 -8.84
C PRO A 122 18.81 0.53 -7.45
N ALA A 123 19.85 1.32 -7.18
CA ALA A 123 20.01 2.05 -5.93
C ALA A 123 19.08 3.27 -5.88
N ILE A 124 18.95 4.02 -6.98
CA ILE A 124 17.99 5.12 -7.13
C ILE A 124 16.56 4.60 -6.90
N LEU A 125 16.15 3.53 -7.59
CA LEU A 125 14.81 2.96 -7.42
C LEU A 125 14.57 2.47 -5.99
N LEU A 126 15.57 1.88 -5.33
CA LEU A 126 15.46 1.47 -3.93
C LEU A 126 15.29 2.67 -3.00
N ARG A 127 16.00 3.77 -3.25
CA ARG A 127 15.83 5.03 -2.53
C ARG A 127 14.40 5.55 -2.70
N LEU A 128 13.89 5.61 -3.93
CA LEU A 128 12.52 6.08 -4.20
C LEU A 128 11.46 5.20 -3.55
N GLN A 129 11.63 3.87 -3.51
CA GLN A 129 10.74 2.97 -2.76
C GLN A 129 10.71 3.29 -1.25
N ARG A 130 11.87 3.57 -0.65
CA ARG A 130 11.96 3.93 0.78
C ARG A 130 11.32 5.29 1.05
N GLU A 131 11.55 6.27 0.18
CA GLU A 131 10.94 7.59 0.28
C GLU A 131 9.40 7.51 0.11
N LEU A 132 8.89 6.64 -0.75
CA LEU A 132 7.45 6.37 -0.88
C LEU A 132 6.86 5.71 0.38
N PHE A 133 7.61 4.91 1.15
CA PHE A 133 7.14 4.46 2.45
C PHE A 133 6.97 5.61 3.45
N ALA A 134 7.86 6.61 3.44
CA ALA A 134 7.68 7.81 4.25
C ALA A 134 6.44 8.60 3.82
N ALA A 135 6.19 8.74 2.51
CA ALA A 135 4.99 9.37 1.97
C ALA A 135 3.69 8.60 2.33
N ALA A 136 3.72 7.27 2.29
CA ALA A 136 2.60 6.44 2.73
C ALA A 136 2.36 6.56 4.25
N ALA A 137 3.43 6.56 5.05
CA ALA A 137 3.36 6.74 6.49
C ALA A 137 2.79 8.12 6.86
N GLU A 138 3.08 9.16 6.06
CA GLU A 138 2.53 10.50 6.24
C GLU A 138 1.00 10.48 6.27
N LEU A 139 0.42 9.77 5.30
CA LEU A 139 -1.03 9.61 5.14
C LEU A 139 -1.62 8.58 6.11
N ALA A 140 -0.85 7.56 6.48
CA ALA A 140 -1.29 6.49 7.38
C ALA A 140 -1.20 6.87 8.87
N THR A 141 -0.77 8.08 9.21
CA THR A 141 -0.69 8.59 10.59
C THR A 141 -2.05 9.15 11.03
N GLN A 142 -2.46 8.86 12.27
CA GLN A 142 -3.66 9.48 12.84
C GLN A 142 -3.55 11.02 12.87
N PRO A 143 -4.65 11.75 12.59
CA PRO A 143 -4.65 13.21 12.62
C PRO A 143 -4.19 13.84 13.94
N ASP A 144 -4.50 13.23 15.07
CA ASP A 144 -4.10 13.69 16.41
C ASP A 144 -2.64 13.37 16.76
N ALA A 145 -1.92 12.67 15.88
CA ALA A 145 -0.53 12.26 16.05
C ALA A 145 0.40 12.80 14.95
N TRP A 146 -0.05 13.78 14.14
CA TRP A 146 0.76 14.38 13.09
C TRP A 146 2.02 15.10 13.61
N ASP A 147 1.99 15.60 14.84
CA ASP A 147 3.13 16.20 15.54
C ASP A 147 4.24 15.19 15.86
N ARG A 148 3.92 13.88 15.89
CA ARG A 148 4.87 12.79 16.15
C ARG A 148 5.60 12.31 14.90
N GLN A 149 5.26 12.85 13.73
CA GLN A 149 5.90 12.50 12.47
C GLN A 149 7.31 13.08 12.38
N GLN A 150 8.17 12.40 11.62
CA GLN A 150 9.56 12.78 11.42
C GLN A 150 9.84 12.94 9.92
N ASP A 151 10.44 14.08 9.58
CA ASP A 151 10.84 14.42 8.22
C ASP A 151 11.81 13.36 7.64
N GLY A 152 11.50 12.86 6.44
CA GLY A 152 12.30 11.83 5.78
C GLY A 152 12.10 10.40 6.32
N VAL A 153 11.32 10.22 7.39
CA VAL A 153 11.09 8.91 8.02
C VAL A 153 9.63 8.51 7.95
N SER A 154 8.73 9.36 8.44
CA SER A 154 7.28 9.15 8.45
C SER A 154 6.48 10.31 7.86
N ARG A 155 7.17 11.28 7.27
CA ARG A 155 6.62 12.41 6.53
C ARG A 155 7.57 12.85 5.43
N VAL A 156 7.03 13.32 4.30
CA VAL A 156 7.83 13.91 3.21
C VAL A 156 8.45 15.22 3.68
N SER A 157 9.76 15.38 3.44
CA SER A 157 10.52 16.58 3.78
C SER A 157 10.87 17.41 2.55
N GLN A 158 11.22 18.68 2.75
CA GLN A 158 11.76 19.52 1.68
C GLN A 158 13.02 18.91 1.05
N ALA A 159 13.92 18.33 1.85
CA ALA A 159 15.13 17.69 1.35
C ALA A 159 14.85 16.50 0.41
N MET A 160 13.74 15.77 0.60
CA MET A 160 13.32 14.74 -0.35
C MET A 160 12.90 15.35 -1.69
N VAL A 161 12.13 16.44 -1.67
CA VAL A 161 11.72 17.18 -2.88
C VAL A 161 12.94 17.71 -3.63
N ASP A 162 13.85 18.41 -2.94
CA ASP A 162 15.09 18.93 -3.52
C ASP A 162 15.95 17.80 -4.10
N GLY A 163 15.98 16.65 -3.42
CA GLY A 163 16.65 15.45 -3.88
C GLY A 163 16.08 14.89 -5.18
N LEU A 164 14.75 14.90 -5.37
CA LEU A 164 14.12 14.51 -6.63
C LEU A 164 14.50 15.48 -7.75
N GLU A 165 14.48 16.78 -7.49
CA GLU A 165 14.85 17.79 -8.48
C GLU A 165 16.33 17.68 -8.90
N GLY A 166 17.21 17.36 -7.95
CA GLY A 166 18.61 17.06 -8.23
C GLY A 166 18.76 15.85 -9.15
N MET A 167 18.13 14.73 -8.78
CA MET A 167 18.15 13.51 -9.61
C MET A 167 17.52 13.72 -10.99
N LEU A 168 16.47 14.55 -11.07
CA LEU A 168 15.82 14.88 -12.34
C LEU A 168 16.79 15.61 -13.26
N ARG A 169 17.42 16.69 -12.78
CA ARG A 169 18.41 17.46 -13.56
C ARG A 169 19.57 16.58 -14.02
N GLU A 170 20.06 15.71 -13.14
CA GLU A 170 21.14 14.79 -13.46
C GLU A 170 20.71 13.77 -14.53
N ALA A 171 19.56 13.12 -14.36
CA ALA A 171 19.08 12.12 -15.31
C ALA A 171 18.75 12.75 -16.68
N GLU A 172 18.17 13.96 -16.71
CA GLU A 172 17.90 14.72 -17.94
C GLU A 172 19.18 15.03 -18.72
N ALA A 173 20.28 15.36 -18.02
CA ALA A 173 21.56 15.66 -18.67
C ALA A 173 22.20 14.44 -19.38
N HIS A 174 21.78 13.21 -19.03
CA HIS A 174 22.34 11.96 -19.55
C HIS A 174 21.44 11.26 -20.57
N ILE A 175 20.28 11.85 -20.92
CA ILE A 175 19.39 11.30 -21.94
C ILE A 175 19.26 12.22 -23.15
N THR A 176 19.09 11.62 -24.33
CA THR A 176 18.61 12.37 -25.49
C THR A 176 17.09 12.55 -25.37
N MET A 177 16.63 13.80 -25.25
CA MET A 177 15.20 14.09 -25.12
C MET A 177 14.45 13.76 -26.42
N PRO A 178 13.34 13.01 -26.36
CA PRO A 178 12.54 12.70 -27.54
C PRO A 178 11.85 13.97 -28.07
N ALA A 179 11.81 14.12 -29.39
CA ALA A 179 11.14 15.25 -30.06
C ALA A 179 9.61 15.11 -30.11
N GLU A 180 9.08 13.93 -29.79
CA GLU A 180 7.65 13.61 -29.82
C GLU A 180 7.24 12.88 -28.55
N PHE A 181 5.93 12.79 -28.30
CA PHE A 181 5.41 11.92 -27.25
C PHE A 181 5.82 10.47 -27.51
N VAL A 182 6.23 9.80 -26.44
CA VAL A 182 6.73 8.41 -26.46
C VAL A 182 5.65 7.44 -26.00
N VAL A 183 5.68 6.23 -26.56
CA VAL A 183 4.87 5.11 -26.05
C VAL A 183 5.64 4.43 -24.93
N PRO A 184 5.02 4.19 -23.75
CA PRO A 184 5.70 3.53 -22.65
C PRO A 184 5.96 2.05 -22.93
N GLY A 185 7.11 1.55 -22.45
CA GLY A 185 7.37 0.12 -22.32
C GLY A 185 8.23 -0.52 -23.40
N GLU A 186 9.18 0.23 -23.96
CA GLU A 186 10.14 -0.32 -24.93
C GLU A 186 11.03 -1.42 -24.32
N THR A 187 11.24 -1.41 -23.00
CA THR A 187 11.91 -2.50 -22.27
C THR A 187 11.12 -2.90 -21.03
N PRO A 188 11.30 -4.13 -20.49
CA PRO A 188 10.63 -4.54 -19.26
C PRO A 188 10.95 -3.62 -18.07
N THR A 189 12.18 -3.09 -18.00
CA THR A 189 12.59 -2.12 -16.98
C THR A 189 11.81 -0.83 -17.15
N SER A 190 11.77 -0.26 -18.37
CA SER A 190 11.09 1.00 -18.62
C SER A 190 9.58 0.88 -18.47
N ALA A 191 8.99 -0.25 -18.89
CA ALA A 191 7.58 -0.55 -18.71
C ALA A 191 7.17 -0.54 -17.24
N ALA A 192 7.97 -1.16 -16.37
CA ALA A 192 7.70 -1.19 -14.93
C ALA A 192 7.84 0.22 -14.29
N ILE A 193 8.83 1.01 -14.70
CA ILE A 193 9.00 2.40 -14.25
C ILE A 193 7.83 3.28 -14.72
N GLU A 194 7.40 3.14 -15.97
CA GLU A 194 6.23 3.83 -16.54
C GLU A 194 4.94 3.45 -15.82
N LEU A 195 4.77 2.16 -15.49
CA LEU A 195 3.65 1.71 -14.68
C LEU A 195 3.66 2.41 -13.32
N ALA A 196 4.79 2.39 -12.60
CA ALA A 196 4.93 3.09 -11.34
C ALA A 196 4.60 4.60 -11.47
N ARG A 197 5.08 5.25 -12.53
CA ARG A 197 4.75 6.66 -12.83
C ARG A 197 3.24 6.90 -12.92
N THR A 198 2.51 6.05 -13.66
CA THR A 198 1.05 6.21 -13.80
C THR A 198 0.32 6.00 -12.48
N ILE A 199 0.81 5.07 -11.64
CA ILE A 199 0.28 4.82 -10.30
C ILE A 199 0.56 6.01 -9.37
N VAL A 200 1.77 6.58 -9.40
CA VAL A 200 2.11 7.81 -8.66
C VAL A 200 1.17 8.95 -9.07
N ARG A 201 0.89 9.14 -10.36
CA ARG A 201 -0.10 10.13 -10.80
C ARG A 201 -1.52 9.83 -10.32
N ARG A 202 -1.88 8.56 -10.12
CA ARG A 202 -3.17 8.17 -9.52
C ARG A 202 -3.19 8.50 -8.02
N ALA A 203 -2.11 8.21 -7.30
CA ALA A 203 -1.94 8.58 -5.90
C ALA A 203 -2.00 10.11 -5.72
N GLU A 204 -1.32 10.86 -6.59
CA GLU A 204 -1.32 12.32 -6.61
C GLU A 204 -2.74 12.89 -6.71
N ARG A 205 -3.57 12.42 -7.64
CA ARG A 205 -4.97 12.89 -7.78
C ARG A 205 -5.79 12.63 -6.51
N ARG A 206 -5.55 11.50 -5.84
CA ARG A 206 -6.23 11.14 -4.58
C ARG A 206 -5.73 12.01 -3.42
N ALA A 207 -4.43 12.27 -3.37
CA ALA A 207 -3.83 13.20 -2.42
C ALA A 207 -4.33 14.63 -2.63
N VAL A 208 -4.56 15.09 -3.86
CA VAL A 208 -5.18 16.41 -4.12
C VAL A 208 -6.56 16.51 -3.49
N ALA A 209 -7.39 15.47 -3.60
CA ALA A 209 -8.69 15.42 -2.94
C ALA A 209 -8.56 15.49 -1.41
N LEU A 210 -7.66 14.71 -0.81
CA LEU A 210 -7.37 14.79 0.63
C LEU A 210 -6.87 16.19 1.05
N GLY A 211 -6.01 16.81 0.24
CA GLY A 211 -5.50 18.16 0.49
C GLY A 211 -6.61 19.21 0.51
N SER A 212 -7.62 19.07 -0.36
CA SER A 212 -8.78 19.96 -0.38
C SER A 212 -9.65 19.87 0.89
N GLU A 213 -9.56 18.74 1.61
CA GLU A 213 -10.25 18.51 2.88
C GLU A 213 -9.36 18.82 4.11
N GLY A 214 -8.13 19.30 3.91
CA GLY A 214 -7.18 19.55 5.00
C GLY A 214 -6.65 18.27 5.66
N LEU A 215 -6.71 17.13 4.97
CA LEU A 215 -6.35 15.81 5.50
C LEU A 215 -4.89 15.42 5.24
N ILE A 216 -4.05 16.35 4.79
CA ILE A 216 -2.60 16.18 4.61
C ILE A 216 -1.86 17.02 5.67
N PRO A 217 -0.96 16.42 6.47
CA PRO A 217 -0.28 17.12 7.56
C PRO A 217 0.77 18.14 7.10
N GLY A 218 1.43 17.90 5.97
CA GLY A 218 2.58 18.69 5.51
C GLY A 218 2.41 19.28 4.10
N PRO A 219 3.23 20.28 3.74
CA PRO A 219 3.14 20.94 2.43
C PRO A 219 3.87 20.18 1.31
N HIS A 220 4.67 19.17 1.63
CA HIS A 220 5.65 18.60 0.69
C HIS A 220 5.16 17.36 -0.07
N LEU A 221 4.09 16.69 0.39
CA LEU A 221 3.60 15.46 -0.23
C LEU A 221 3.19 15.65 -1.70
N LEU A 222 2.38 16.66 -2.01
CA LEU A 222 1.95 16.96 -3.37
C LEU A 222 3.12 17.37 -4.27
N PRO A 223 4.02 18.29 -3.86
CA PRO A 223 5.26 18.57 -4.58
C PRO A 223 6.07 17.32 -4.91
N TYR A 224 6.26 16.44 -3.93
CA TYR A 224 7.02 15.21 -4.06
C TYR A 224 6.40 14.24 -5.07
N LEU A 225 5.09 13.94 -4.96
CA LEU A 225 4.41 13.02 -5.88
C LEU A 225 4.46 13.50 -7.34
N ASN A 226 4.25 14.80 -7.57
CA ASN A 226 4.35 15.37 -8.91
C ASN A 226 5.78 15.23 -9.46
N ARG A 227 6.79 15.68 -8.71
CA ARG A 227 8.21 15.64 -9.13
C ARG A 227 8.71 14.21 -9.32
N LEU A 228 8.22 13.28 -8.51
CA LEU A 228 8.53 11.86 -8.68
C LEU A 228 7.99 11.33 -10.00
N ALA A 229 6.76 11.71 -10.39
CA ALA A 229 6.22 11.28 -11.68
C ALA A 229 7.07 11.79 -12.86
N ASP A 230 7.60 13.00 -12.77
CA ASP A 230 8.50 13.57 -13.78
C ASP A 230 9.84 12.80 -13.81
N LEU A 231 10.46 12.58 -12.65
CA LEU A 231 11.69 11.79 -12.53
C LEU A 231 11.52 10.38 -13.09
N LEU A 232 10.45 9.68 -12.74
CA LEU A 232 10.19 8.32 -13.24
C LEU A 232 10.05 8.30 -14.76
N TRP A 233 9.48 9.35 -15.37
CA TRP A 233 9.44 9.44 -16.83
C TRP A 233 10.84 9.52 -17.44
N VAL A 234 11.71 10.37 -16.88
CA VAL A 234 13.11 10.52 -17.35
C VAL A 234 13.90 9.23 -17.13
N LEU A 235 13.77 8.58 -15.96
CA LEU A 235 14.44 7.31 -15.67
C LEU A 235 13.98 6.18 -16.60
N ALA A 236 12.71 6.16 -17.01
CA ALA A 236 12.23 5.21 -18.01
C ALA A 236 12.92 5.39 -19.36
N ARG A 237 13.09 6.64 -19.83
CA ARG A 237 13.84 6.94 -21.07
C ARG A 237 15.32 6.59 -20.96
N ALA A 238 15.91 6.87 -19.80
CA ALA A 238 17.29 6.52 -19.52
C ALA A 238 17.50 5.00 -19.60
N ALA A 239 16.55 4.21 -19.08
CA ALA A 239 16.58 2.76 -19.15
C ALA A 239 16.50 2.25 -20.60
N GLU A 240 15.66 2.85 -21.43
CA GLU A 240 15.51 2.48 -22.84
C GLU A 240 16.79 2.75 -23.64
N GLN A 241 17.37 3.95 -23.46
CA GLN A 241 18.63 4.34 -24.11
C GLN A 241 19.81 3.46 -23.66
N ALA A 242 19.90 3.14 -22.37
CA ALA A 242 20.93 2.26 -21.83
C ALA A 242 20.83 0.82 -22.34
N GLU A 243 19.61 0.36 -22.65
CA GLU A 243 19.30 -0.97 -23.16
C GLU A 243 19.24 -1.04 -24.70
N ALA A 244 19.71 0.02 -25.38
CA ALA A 244 19.88 0.14 -26.83
C ALA A 244 18.59 0.10 -27.67
N ARG A 245 17.44 0.45 -27.09
CA ARG A 245 16.18 0.62 -27.83
C ARG A 245 15.67 2.05 -27.64
N SER A 246 15.64 2.84 -28.71
CA SER A 246 15.02 4.18 -28.64
C SER A 246 13.51 4.05 -28.47
N ALA A 247 12.91 4.85 -27.59
CA ALA A 247 11.46 4.87 -27.37
C ALA A 247 10.71 5.11 -28.68
N PRO A 248 9.73 4.28 -29.06
CA PRO A 248 8.98 4.50 -30.29
C PRO A 248 8.07 5.73 -30.15
N PRO A 249 7.95 6.56 -31.21
CA PRO A 249 7.06 7.71 -31.20
C PRO A 249 5.60 7.25 -31.09
N SER A 250 4.78 8.08 -30.45
CA SER A 250 3.35 7.82 -30.22
C SER A 250 2.50 7.83 -31.50
N ARG A 251 2.99 8.43 -32.58
CA ARG A 251 2.32 8.46 -33.88
C ARG A 251 3.08 7.57 -34.87
N PRO A 252 2.39 6.76 -35.70
CA PRO A 252 3.03 6.03 -36.76
C PRO A 252 3.66 6.99 -37.77
N ASP A 253 4.88 6.71 -38.21
CA ASP A 253 5.56 7.50 -39.25
C ASP A 253 4.75 7.48 -40.56
N ARG A 254 4.10 8.61 -40.85
CA ARG A 254 3.26 8.78 -42.04
C ARG A 254 4.06 8.65 -43.34
N ARG A 255 5.39 8.85 -43.32
CA ARG A 255 6.24 8.73 -44.52
C ARG A 255 6.50 7.27 -44.90
N ARG A 256 6.57 6.35 -43.93
CA ARG A 256 6.74 4.89 -44.20
C ARG A 256 5.44 4.20 -44.62
N ALA A 257 4.28 4.70 -44.19
CA ALA A 257 2.98 4.09 -44.53
C ALA A 257 2.50 4.36 -45.98
N ALA A 258 3.05 5.38 -46.64
CA ALA A 258 2.70 5.70 -48.03
C ALA A 258 3.40 4.79 -49.05
N THR A 259 4.59 4.28 -48.74
CA THR A 259 5.38 3.44 -49.67
C THR A 259 4.79 2.04 -49.84
N THR A 260 4.11 1.50 -48.82
CA THR A 260 3.49 0.16 -48.88
C THR A 260 2.12 0.10 -49.56
N ARG A 261 1.58 1.26 -50.00
CA ARG A 261 0.30 1.35 -50.72
C ARG A 261 0.42 1.53 -52.23
N SER A 262 1.64 1.67 -52.76
CA SER A 262 1.87 1.87 -54.21
C SER A 262 2.19 0.58 -54.99
N ASP A 263 2.34 -0.56 -54.31
CA ASP A 263 2.70 -1.86 -54.92
C ASP A 263 1.54 -2.89 -54.90
N ARG A 264 0.30 -2.45 -55.08
CA ARG A 264 -0.85 -3.36 -55.30
C ARG A 264 -1.69 -2.93 -56.50
#